data_AF-A0A936T0Y3-F1
#
_entry.id   AF-A0A936T0Y3-F1
#
_cell.length_a   1.000
_cell.length_b   1.000
_cell.length_c   1.000
_cell.angle_alpha   90.00
_cell.angle_beta   90.00
_cell.angle_gamma   90.00
#
_symmetry.space_group_name_H-M   'P 1'
#
loop_
_entity.id
_entity.type
_entity.pdbx_description
1 polymer ?
#
loop_
_entity_poly.entity_id
_entity_poly.type
_entity_poly.pdbx_seq_one_letter_code
_entity_poly.pdbx_strand_id
1 'polypeptide(L)'
;MDYVFSFEADEAGPDLDLMPLAARRALDHAGLHLPLEGWRSLSVDERKRITRAGGQSAVDVSTVATIVSYAKPPARPIDPIADPTPEFLPVGLSSRRGMDAQRWATLGGLERYALAHAAERALKRGKPKILTTAIESVLARALEPVSSRAPVIVSEPKQLSTHIGPSGDVRMVDVAEKAPTRRRAVATSRVRMSAETVERLLRGDTPKGEVLATARIAGIMAAKRTPDIIPMCHAIALSHVEIQIDIDKPSATALITARAEAVDRTGVEMEAMVAASIAALTMYDMLKGIDREIVVEQVMLVEKSGGRSGHFRRST
;
A
#
# COMPACT_ATOMS: atom_id res chain seq x y z
N MET A 1 24.88 9.02 2.14
CA MET A 1 24.43 8.15 3.26
C MET A 1 23.55 7.08 2.65
N ASP A 2 23.88 5.83 2.92
CA ASP A 2 23.79 4.75 1.94
C ASP A 2 22.41 4.13 1.70
N TYR A 3 22.31 3.50 0.54
CA TYR A 3 21.11 3.15 -0.23
C TYR A 3 20.60 1.74 0.08
N VAL A 4 19.28 1.55 0.09
CA VAL A 4 18.60 0.26 0.30
C VAL A 4 17.75 -0.07 -0.93
N PHE A 5 18.05 -1.15 -1.64
CA PHE A 5 17.24 -1.63 -2.78
C PHE A 5 16.20 -2.68 -2.36
N SER A 6 15.00 -2.54 -2.91
CA SER A 6 13.83 -3.41 -2.74
C SER A 6 13.48 -4.05 -4.08
N PHE A 7 13.51 -5.39 -4.17
CA PHE A 7 12.82 -6.15 -5.22
C PHE A 7 12.12 -7.38 -4.61
N GLU A 8 11.16 -7.04 -3.77
CA GLU A 8 10.06 -7.82 -3.15
C GLU A 8 10.35 -9.15 -2.43
N ALA A 9 10.27 -9.08 -1.11
CA ALA A 9 9.09 -9.61 -0.44
C ALA A 9 8.38 -8.45 0.28
N ASP A 10 7.33 -7.91 -0.36
CA ASP A 10 6.33 -6.94 0.10
C ASP A 10 6.79 -5.84 1.08
N GLU A 11 7.30 -4.73 0.53
CA GLU A 11 7.53 -3.42 1.18
C GLU A 11 8.22 -3.44 2.55
N ALA A 12 9.56 -3.41 2.55
CA ALA A 12 10.30 -3.06 3.76
C ALA A 12 9.96 -1.60 4.17
N GLY A 13 9.12 -1.45 5.20
CA GLY A 13 8.75 -0.15 5.77
C GLY A 13 9.95 0.63 6.34
N PRO A 14 9.75 1.85 6.87
CA PRO A 14 10.84 2.71 7.38
C PRO A 14 11.66 2.05 8.51
N ASP A 15 11.07 1.07 9.19
CA ASP A 15 11.67 0.30 10.26
C ASP A 15 12.39 -0.96 9.77
N LEU A 16 12.25 -1.31 8.49
CA LEU A 16 12.83 -2.50 7.85
C LEU A 16 12.38 -3.80 8.53
N ASP A 17 11.07 -3.97 8.77
CA ASP A 17 10.52 -5.19 9.41
C ASP A 17 10.63 -6.46 8.56
N LEU A 18 10.83 -6.28 7.26
CA LEU A 18 11.25 -7.32 6.33
C LEU A 18 12.67 -7.01 5.85
N MET A 19 13.42 -8.07 5.57
CA MET A 19 14.81 -7.97 5.16
C MET A 19 14.90 -7.55 3.68
N PRO A 20 15.45 -6.37 3.37
CA PRO A 20 15.65 -5.95 1.98
C PRO A 20 16.75 -6.78 1.30
N LEU A 21 16.76 -6.79 -0.04
CA LEU A 21 17.78 -7.53 -0.79
C LEU A 21 19.20 -7.02 -0.54
N ALA A 22 19.37 -5.72 -0.27
CA ALA A 22 20.66 -5.21 0.14
C ALA A 22 21.12 -5.81 1.47
N ALA A 23 20.25 -5.90 2.49
CA ALA A 23 20.60 -6.57 3.75
C ALA A 23 20.89 -8.06 3.54
N ARG A 24 20.12 -8.73 2.67
CA ARG A 24 20.37 -10.12 2.31
C ARG A 24 21.74 -10.30 1.64
N ARG A 25 22.09 -9.45 0.67
CA ARG A 25 23.43 -9.41 0.05
C ARG A 25 24.52 -9.24 1.10
N ALA A 26 24.32 -8.33 2.06
CA ALA A 26 25.30 -8.09 3.12
C ALA A 26 25.55 -9.34 3.98
N LEU A 27 24.47 -10.04 4.35
CA LEU A 27 24.51 -11.28 5.12
C LEU A 27 25.13 -12.45 4.35
N ASP A 28 24.79 -12.57 3.07
CA ASP A 28 25.34 -13.58 2.16
C ASP A 28 26.85 -13.41 1.97
N HIS A 29 27.33 -12.18 1.77
CA HIS A 29 28.78 -11.88 1.73
C HIS A 29 29.45 -12.15 3.07
N ALA A 30 28.73 -11.98 4.18
CA ALA A 30 29.23 -12.28 5.52
C ALA A 30 29.20 -13.77 5.88
N GLY A 31 28.65 -14.64 5.03
CA GLY A 31 28.49 -16.06 5.35
C GLY A 31 27.50 -16.30 6.49
N LEU A 32 26.45 -15.49 6.58
CA LEU A 32 25.48 -15.53 7.67
C LEU A 32 24.05 -15.69 7.16
N HIS A 33 23.35 -16.68 7.69
CA HIS A 33 21.90 -16.80 7.57
C HIS A 33 21.22 -16.31 8.85
N LEU A 34 20.60 -15.14 8.77
CA LEU A 34 19.79 -14.58 9.86
C LEU A 34 18.30 -14.84 9.60
N PRO A 35 17.58 -15.61 10.44
CA PRO A 35 16.14 -15.77 10.32
C PRO A 35 15.40 -14.44 10.52
N LEU A 36 14.17 -14.33 10.00
CA LEU A 36 13.38 -13.09 10.07
C LEU A 36 13.13 -12.61 11.49
N GLU A 37 12.91 -13.53 12.44
CA GLU A 37 12.79 -13.19 13.86
C GLU A 37 14.08 -12.57 14.40
N GLY A 38 15.24 -13.14 14.06
CA GLY A 38 16.55 -12.59 14.40
C GLY A 38 16.78 -11.21 13.79
N TRP A 39 16.38 -11.02 12.53
CA TRP A 39 16.40 -9.71 11.88
C TRP A 39 15.53 -8.68 12.62
N ARG A 40 14.32 -9.05 13.02
CA ARG A 40 13.38 -8.18 13.74
C ARG A 40 13.82 -7.87 15.18
N SER A 41 14.67 -8.71 15.77
CA SER A 41 15.25 -8.44 17.10
C SER A 41 16.28 -7.31 17.11
N LEU A 42 16.84 -6.97 15.94
CA LEU A 42 17.79 -5.87 15.79
C LEU A 42 17.05 -4.53 15.79
N SER A 43 17.69 -3.50 16.36
CA SER A 43 17.17 -2.14 16.30
C SER A 43 17.03 -1.68 14.85
N VAL A 44 16.17 -0.69 14.63
CA VAL A 44 15.96 -0.11 13.29
C VAL A 44 17.27 0.44 12.73
N ASP A 45 18.13 1.03 13.57
CA ASP A 45 19.42 1.57 13.13
C ASP A 45 20.41 0.47 12.74
N GLU A 46 20.44 -0.65 13.47
CA GLU A 46 21.23 -1.83 13.12
C GLU A 46 20.78 -2.43 11.79
N ARG A 47 19.46 -2.59 11.61
CA ARG A 47 18.88 -3.03 10.33
C ARG A 47 19.26 -2.09 9.20
N LYS A 48 19.17 -0.77 9.40
CA LYS A 48 19.60 0.24 8.41
C LYS A 48 21.07 0.13 8.07
N ARG A 49 21.94 -0.07 9.07
CA ARG A 49 23.40 -0.21 8.88
C ARG A 49 23.76 -1.46 8.08
N ILE A 50 23.17 -2.61 8.38
CA ILE A 50 23.37 -3.84 7.59
C ILE A 50 22.92 -3.62 6.15
N THR A 51 21.76 -3.00 5.97
CA THR A 51 21.21 -2.77 4.64
C THR A 51 22.08 -1.81 3.83
N ARG A 52 22.60 -0.77 4.47
CA ARG A 52 23.58 0.16 3.91
C ARG A 52 24.87 -0.52 3.47
N ALA A 53 25.41 -1.43 4.28
CA ALA A 53 26.61 -2.20 3.93
C ALA A 53 26.38 -3.02 2.65
N GLY A 54 25.19 -3.60 2.49
CA GLY A 54 24.80 -4.28 1.26
C GLY A 54 24.51 -3.37 0.07
N GLY A 55 24.35 -2.07 0.29
CA GLY A 55 24.21 -1.02 -0.72
C GLY A 55 25.54 -0.59 -1.37
N GLN A 56 26.66 -0.88 -0.73
CA GLN A 56 27.98 -0.41 -1.14
C GLN A 56 28.61 -1.31 -2.21
N SER A 57 29.53 -0.75 -3.00
CA SER A 57 30.26 -1.51 -4.03
C SER A 57 31.03 -2.70 -3.46
N ALA A 58 31.59 -2.54 -2.26
CA ALA A 58 32.15 -3.61 -1.45
C ALA A 58 31.36 -3.72 -0.13
N VAL A 59 30.98 -4.92 0.26
CA VAL A 59 30.26 -5.16 1.52
C VAL A 59 31.24 -5.15 2.68
N ASP A 60 31.00 -4.29 3.67
CA ASP A 60 31.72 -4.35 4.95
C ASP A 60 31.21 -5.52 5.82
N VAL A 61 31.78 -6.70 5.57
CA VAL A 61 31.46 -7.95 6.26
C VAL A 61 31.72 -7.86 7.77
N SER A 62 32.73 -7.09 8.19
CA SER A 62 33.11 -6.97 9.60
C SER A 62 32.04 -6.23 10.43
N THR A 63 31.52 -5.13 9.89
CA THR A 63 30.41 -4.39 10.49
C THR A 63 29.14 -5.24 10.53
N VAL A 64 28.85 -5.97 9.45
CA VAL A 64 27.67 -6.85 9.38
C VAL A 64 27.75 -7.94 10.43
N ALA A 65 28.86 -8.68 10.52
CA ALA A 65 29.05 -9.74 11.50
C ALA A 65 28.95 -9.23 12.94
N THR A 66 29.51 -8.05 13.22
CA THR A 66 29.43 -7.41 14.54
C THR A 66 27.98 -7.13 14.94
N ILE A 67 27.20 -6.48 14.07
CA ILE A 67 25.80 -6.16 14.36
C ILE A 67 24.96 -7.43 14.54
N VAL A 68 25.15 -8.41 13.66
CA VAL A 68 24.36 -9.63 13.65
C VAL A 68 24.63 -10.52 14.87
N SER A 69 25.80 -10.39 15.51
CA SER A 69 26.13 -11.13 16.74
C SER A 69 25.17 -10.86 17.91
N TYR A 70 24.46 -9.73 17.88
CA TYR A 70 23.47 -9.35 18.90
C TYR A 70 22.05 -9.85 18.61
N ALA A 71 21.80 -10.45 17.44
CA ALA A 71 20.48 -10.88 17.03
C ALA A 71 19.95 -12.10 17.82
N LYS A 72 18.64 -12.16 18.02
CA LYS A 72 17.91 -13.23 18.71
C LYS A 72 16.67 -13.67 17.92
N PRO A 73 16.57 -14.94 17.48
CA PRO A 73 17.60 -15.99 17.56
C PRO A 73 18.86 -15.65 16.73
N PRO A 74 20.03 -16.21 17.09
CA PRO A 74 21.30 -15.88 16.45
C PRO A 74 21.33 -16.31 14.98
N ALA A 75 22.15 -15.62 14.18
CA ALA A 75 22.46 -16.05 12.83
C ALA A 75 23.24 -17.39 12.83
N ARG A 76 23.08 -18.13 11.74
CA ARG A 76 23.79 -19.39 11.49
C ARG A 76 24.83 -19.19 10.40
N PRO A 77 26.02 -19.82 10.50
CA PRO A 77 27.00 -19.75 9.44
C PRO A 77 26.48 -20.45 8.17
N ILE A 78 26.80 -19.88 7.02
CA ILE A 78 26.64 -20.46 5.69
C ILE A 78 27.91 -20.18 4.87
N ASP A 79 28.08 -20.88 3.76
CA ASP A 79 29.14 -20.52 2.81
C ASP A 79 28.88 -19.11 2.27
N PRO A 80 29.89 -18.21 2.27
CA PRO A 80 29.73 -16.87 1.73
C PRO A 80 29.32 -16.91 0.26
N ILE A 81 28.29 -16.13 -0.09
CA ILE A 81 27.79 -16.03 -1.46
C ILE A 81 28.20 -14.66 -2.02
N ALA A 82 29.08 -14.67 -3.02
CA ALA A 82 29.54 -13.48 -3.71
C ALA A 82 28.50 -12.96 -4.72
N ASP A 83 28.67 -11.72 -5.16
CA ASP A 83 27.85 -11.19 -6.25
C ASP A 83 28.09 -11.95 -7.56
N PRO A 84 27.07 -12.07 -8.43
CA PRO A 84 27.27 -12.51 -9.79
C PRO A 84 28.31 -11.65 -10.51
N THR A 85 29.18 -12.28 -11.30
CA THR A 85 30.26 -11.58 -11.99
C THR A 85 29.75 -10.90 -13.28
N PRO A 86 30.37 -9.79 -13.72
CA PRO A 86 29.94 -9.09 -14.94
C PRO A 86 30.18 -9.89 -16.22
N GLU A 87 31.03 -10.92 -16.19
CA GLU A 87 31.38 -11.74 -17.36
C GLU A 87 30.31 -12.79 -17.70
N PHE A 88 29.46 -13.16 -16.72
CA PHE A 88 28.51 -14.25 -16.88
C PHE A 88 27.07 -13.78 -16.68
N LEU A 89 26.33 -13.62 -17.77
CA LEU A 89 24.89 -13.34 -17.75
C LEU A 89 24.11 -14.62 -17.38
N PRO A 90 23.31 -14.62 -16.30
CA PRO A 90 22.49 -15.78 -15.96
C PRO A 90 21.50 -16.18 -17.06
N VAL A 91 21.39 -17.49 -17.34
CA VAL A 91 20.56 -18.04 -18.43
C VAL A 91 19.11 -17.54 -18.40
N GLY A 92 18.50 -17.42 -17.21
CA GLY A 92 17.11 -16.96 -17.06
C GLY A 92 16.87 -15.47 -17.34
N LEU A 93 17.93 -14.67 -17.40
CA LEU A 93 17.89 -13.25 -17.74
C LEU A 93 18.13 -12.98 -19.23
N SER A 94 18.78 -13.91 -19.93
CA SER A 94 19.05 -13.79 -21.36
C SER A 94 17.75 -13.65 -22.16
N SER A 95 17.75 -12.75 -23.16
CA SER A 95 16.65 -12.53 -24.11
C SER A 95 15.36 -11.92 -23.51
N ARG A 96 15.34 -11.51 -22.23
CA ARG A 96 14.18 -10.81 -21.63
C ARG A 96 14.37 -9.30 -21.64
N ARG A 97 13.40 -8.57 -22.22
CA ARG A 97 13.32 -7.08 -22.17
C ARG A 97 14.65 -6.37 -22.49
N GLY A 98 15.43 -6.93 -23.41
CA GLY A 98 16.71 -6.34 -23.83
C GLY A 98 17.83 -6.41 -22.79
N MET A 99 17.80 -7.35 -21.85
CA MET A 99 18.95 -7.66 -21.01
C MET A 99 19.95 -8.54 -21.81
N ASP A 100 21.11 -7.96 -22.13
CA ASP A 100 22.22 -8.62 -22.83
C ASP A 100 23.50 -8.58 -21.98
N ALA A 101 24.55 -9.27 -22.44
CA ALA A 101 25.82 -9.37 -21.72
C ALA A 101 26.49 -8.00 -21.51
N GLN A 102 26.35 -7.09 -22.48
CA GLN A 102 26.93 -5.75 -22.40
C GLN A 102 26.25 -4.90 -21.32
N ARG A 103 24.91 -4.93 -21.26
CA ARG A 103 24.12 -4.24 -20.24
C ARG A 103 24.30 -4.87 -18.86
N TRP A 104 24.47 -6.17 -18.79
CA TRP A 104 24.77 -6.87 -17.53
C TRP A 104 26.11 -6.46 -16.94
N ALA A 105 27.13 -6.35 -17.79
CA ALA A 105 28.47 -5.97 -17.38
C ALA A 105 28.54 -4.54 -16.80
N THR A 106 27.64 -3.64 -17.20
CA THR A 106 27.61 -2.25 -16.70
C THR A 106 26.88 -2.07 -15.37
N LEU A 107 26.19 -3.10 -14.87
CA LEU A 107 25.48 -3.05 -13.59
C LEU A 107 26.45 -3.04 -12.40
N GLY A 108 26.01 -2.52 -11.25
CA GLY A 108 26.75 -2.68 -9.99
C GLY A 108 26.50 -4.07 -9.37
N GLY A 109 27.28 -4.39 -8.33
CA GLY A 109 27.19 -5.69 -7.64
C GLY A 109 25.81 -5.95 -7.06
N LEU A 110 25.17 -4.93 -6.48
CA LEU A 110 23.82 -5.04 -5.92
C LEU A 110 22.74 -5.22 -7.00
N GLU A 111 22.83 -4.51 -8.12
CA GLU A 111 21.88 -4.70 -9.23
C GLU A 111 22.00 -6.11 -9.82
N ARG A 112 23.22 -6.62 -10.02
CA ARG A 112 23.44 -8.00 -10.47
C ARG A 112 22.90 -9.02 -9.47
N TYR A 113 23.19 -8.83 -8.18
CA TYR A 113 22.69 -9.68 -7.10
C TYR A 113 21.15 -9.72 -7.10
N ALA A 114 20.50 -8.55 -7.18
CA ALA A 114 19.05 -8.45 -7.17
C ALA A 114 18.39 -9.15 -8.37
N LEU A 115 18.93 -8.97 -9.58
CA LEU A 115 18.41 -9.60 -10.80
C LEU A 115 18.62 -11.11 -10.80
N ALA A 116 19.77 -11.60 -10.34
CA ALA A 116 20.03 -13.04 -10.21
C ALA A 116 19.05 -13.69 -9.22
N HIS A 117 18.84 -13.06 -8.06
CA HIS A 117 17.89 -13.53 -7.06
C HIS A 117 16.43 -13.52 -7.58
N ALA A 118 16.03 -12.49 -8.32
CA ALA A 118 14.72 -12.43 -8.96
C ALA A 118 14.54 -13.52 -10.03
N ALA A 119 15.57 -13.79 -10.83
CA ALA A 119 15.54 -14.82 -11.87
C ALA A 119 15.37 -16.22 -11.28
N GLU A 120 16.14 -16.55 -10.25
CA GLU A 120 16.05 -17.82 -9.53
C GLU A 120 14.65 -18.04 -8.93
N ARG A 121 14.09 -17.00 -8.30
CA ARG A 121 12.75 -17.06 -7.70
C ARG A 121 11.64 -17.20 -8.74
N ALA A 122 11.76 -16.51 -9.88
CA ALA A 122 10.81 -16.60 -10.98
C ALA A 122 10.78 -18.02 -11.58
N LEU A 123 11.94 -18.67 -11.72
CA LEU A 123 12.07 -20.07 -12.17
C LEU A 123 11.45 -21.03 -11.15
N LYS A 124 11.80 -20.91 -9.86
CA LYS A 124 11.29 -21.79 -8.79
C LYS A 124 9.77 -21.70 -8.59
N ARG A 125 9.16 -20.52 -8.81
CA ARG A 125 7.74 -20.27 -8.51
C ARG A 125 6.82 -20.19 -9.73
N GLY A 126 7.35 -20.33 -10.95
CA GLY A 126 6.57 -20.20 -12.18
C GLY A 126 5.92 -18.81 -12.38
N LYS A 127 6.53 -17.74 -11.85
CA LYS A 127 5.99 -16.36 -11.88
C LYS A 127 6.85 -15.43 -12.76
N PRO A 128 6.77 -15.53 -14.11
CA PRO A 128 7.65 -14.81 -15.02
C PRO A 128 7.48 -13.28 -14.98
N LYS A 129 6.32 -12.77 -14.52
CA LYS A 129 6.04 -11.32 -14.43
C LYS A 129 6.92 -10.60 -13.41
N ILE A 130 7.27 -11.25 -12.30
CA ILE A 130 8.15 -10.67 -11.25
C ILE A 130 9.52 -10.31 -11.82
N LEU A 131 10.05 -11.17 -12.69
CA LEU A 131 11.34 -10.94 -13.33
C LEU A 131 11.31 -9.77 -14.32
N THR A 132 10.20 -9.61 -15.05
CA THR A 132 10.01 -8.48 -15.97
C THR A 132 10.04 -7.15 -15.23
N THR A 133 9.31 -7.03 -14.13
CA THR A 133 9.26 -5.81 -13.30
C THR A 133 10.63 -5.47 -12.71
N ALA A 134 11.37 -6.48 -12.23
CA ALA A 134 12.72 -6.28 -11.69
C ALA A 134 13.70 -5.75 -12.76
N ILE A 135 13.67 -6.32 -13.97
CA ILE A 135 14.51 -5.86 -15.09
C ILE A 135 14.19 -4.41 -15.47
N GLU A 136 12.91 -4.08 -15.61
CA GLU A 136 12.48 -2.71 -15.98
C GLU A 136 12.93 -1.67 -14.95
N SER A 137 12.82 -1.97 -13.66
CA SER A 137 13.23 -1.04 -12.59
C SER A 137 14.74 -0.84 -12.51
N VAL A 138 15.53 -1.90 -12.69
CA VAL A 138 17.00 -1.82 -12.70
C VAL A 138 17.49 -1.04 -13.93
N LEU A 139 16.94 -1.33 -15.12
CA LEU A 139 17.33 -0.65 -16.36
C LEU A 139 16.93 0.82 -16.38
N ALA A 140 15.76 1.18 -15.85
CA ALA A 140 15.34 2.58 -15.73
C ALA A 140 16.35 3.42 -14.92
N ARG A 141 16.93 2.84 -13.86
CA ARG A 141 17.96 3.51 -13.04
C ARG A 141 19.35 3.54 -13.69
N ALA A 142 19.69 2.54 -14.48
CA ALA A 142 21.00 2.47 -15.16
C ALA A 142 21.17 3.53 -16.26
N LEU A 143 20.07 4.10 -16.76
CA LEU A 143 20.06 5.11 -17.83
C LEU A 143 20.24 6.56 -17.33
N GLU A 144 20.28 6.82 -16.01
CA GLU A 144 20.42 8.17 -15.46
C GLU A 144 21.90 8.62 -15.33
N PRO A 145 22.25 9.85 -15.78
CA PRO A 145 23.60 10.41 -15.65
C PRO A 145 24.11 10.43 -14.21
N VAL A 146 25.36 10.05 -13.98
CA VAL A 146 25.97 10.01 -12.63
C VAL A 146 25.93 11.38 -11.93
N SER A 147 26.01 12.49 -12.69
CA SER A 147 25.98 13.87 -12.20
C SER A 147 24.58 14.42 -11.91
N SER A 148 23.52 13.82 -12.49
CA SER A 148 22.12 14.17 -12.18
C SER A 148 21.53 13.28 -11.08
N ARG A 149 22.34 12.42 -10.47
CA ARG A 149 22.00 11.68 -9.26
C ARG A 149 21.90 12.65 -8.10
N ALA A 150 20.73 13.27 -7.94
CA ALA A 150 20.42 14.08 -6.76
C ALA A 150 20.63 13.23 -5.49
N PRO A 151 21.03 13.84 -4.35
CA PRO A 151 21.01 13.13 -3.07
C PRO A 151 19.60 12.56 -2.88
N VAL A 152 19.50 11.27 -2.55
CA VAL A 152 18.23 10.61 -2.25
C VAL A 152 17.62 11.29 -1.04
N ILE A 153 16.74 12.25 -1.31
CA ILE A 153 15.69 12.62 -0.39
C ILE A 153 14.79 11.40 -0.36
N VAL A 154 14.69 10.78 0.81
CA VAL A 154 13.54 9.93 1.12
C VAL A 154 12.32 10.82 0.87
N SER A 155 11.66 10.70 -0.28
CA SER A 155 10.23 10.95 -0.25
C SER A 155 9.74 9.90 0.73
N GLU A 156 9.27 10.37 1.90
CA GLU A 156 8.77 9.49 2.94
C GLU A 156 7.92 8.42 2.28
N PRO A 157 8.29 7.11 2.36
CA PRO A 157 7.34 6.09 1.99
C PRO A 157 6.11 6.38 2.84
N LYS A 158 4.96 6.54 2.18
CA LYS A 158 3.69 6.88 2.80
C LYS A 158 3.49 5.86 3.92
N GLN A 159 3.85 6.24 5.15
CA GLN A 159 3.89 5.34 6.30
C GLN A 159 2.45 4.85 6.47
N LEU A 160 2.17 3.64 5.97
CA LEU A 160 0.86 3.03 6.10
C LEU A 160 0.65 2.88 7.60
N SER A 161 -0.33 3.59 8.12
CA SER A 161 -0.73 3.46 9.52
C SER A 161 -1.20 2.03 9.71
N THR A 162 -0.36 1.17 10.28
CA THR A 162 -0.72 -0.23 10.54
C THR A 162 -1.48 -0.28 11.86
N HIS A 163 -2.69 -0.86 11.83
CA HIS A 163 -3.45 -1.17 13.05
C HIS A 163 -2.91 -2.40 13.78
N ILE A 164 -1.64 -2.73 13.59
CA ILE A 164 -0.99 -3.92 14.12
C ILE A 164 0.20 -3.45 14.97
N GLY A 165 0.24 -3.90 16.21
CA GLY A 165 1.34 -3.68 17.14
C GLY A 165 2.54 -4.59 16.86
N PRO A 166 3.68 -4.36 17.52
CA PRO A 166 4.91 -5.14 17.31
C PRO A 166 4.74 -6.66 17.54
N SER A 167 3.77 -7.04 18.38
CA SER A 167 3.42 -8.43 18.70
C SER A 167 2.46 -9.10 17.71
N GLY A 168 1.88 -8.36 16.76
CA GLY A 168 0.79 -8.83 15.90
C GLY A 168 -0.61 -8.49 16.42
N ASP A 169 -0.73 -7.88 17.60
CA ASP A 169 -2.01 -7.49 18.19
C ASP A 169 -2.64 -6.28 17.48
N VAL A 170 -3.97 -6.25 17.37
CA VAL A 170 -4.68 -5.12 16.78
C VAL A 170 -4.65 -3.92 17.74
N ARG A 171 -4.23 -2.75 17.25
CA ARG A 171 -4.22 -1.50 18.02
C ARG A 171 -4.71 -0.31 17.21
N MET A 172 -5.33 0.64 17.91
CA MET A 172 -5.56 1.98 17.38
C MET A 172 -4.23 2.74 17.35
N VAL A 173 -3.93 3.41 16.23
CA VAL A 173 -2.67 4.13 16.08
C VAL A 173 -2.73 5.43 16.85
N ASP A 174 -1.73 5.70 17.69
CA ASP A 174 -1.64 6.99 18.37
C ASP A 174 -1.41 8.12 17.36
N VAL A 175 -2.21 9.17 17.49
CA VAL A 175 -2.16 10.37 16.64
C VAL A 175 -1.91 11.64 17.44
N ALA A 176 -1.71 11.57 18.77
CA ALA A 176 -1.66 12.73 19.65
C ALA A 176 -0.63 13.80 19.23
N GLU A 177 0.57 13.37 18.80
CA GLU A 177 1.65 14.25 18.36
C GLU A 177 1.46 14.86 16.96
N LYS A 178 0.47 14.40 16.20
CA LYS A 178 0.18 14.94 14.86
C LYS A 178 -0.57 16.26 15.00
N ALA A 179 -0.17 17.26 14.22
CA ALA A 179 -0.92 18.52 14.13
C ALA A 179 -2.30 18.31 13.46
N PRO A 180 -3.38 18.91 13.98
CA PRO A 180 -4.66 18.97 13.29
C PRO A 180 -4.55 19.75 11.98
N THR A 181 -5.09 19.21 10.89
CA THR A 181 -5.15 19.90 9.60
C THR A 181 -6.54 19.73 9.00
N ARG A 182 -6.93 20.57 8.03
CA ARG A 182 -8.15 20.32 7.24
C ARG A 182 -8.05 18.97 6.53
N ARG A 183 -9.10 18.17 6.63
CA ARG A 183 -9.24 16.84 6.04
C ARG A 183 -10.51 16.82 5.21
N ARG A 184 -10.43 16.21 4.04
CA ARG A 184 -11.58 15.96 3.18
C ARG A 184 -11.45 14.59 2.55
N ALA A 185 -12.55 13.87 2.48
CA ALA A 185 -12.67 12.64 1.71
C ALA A 185 -13.97 12.63 0.92
N VAL A 186 -13.92 12.04 -0.27
CA VAL A 186 -15.07 11.75 -1.12
C VAL A 186 -15.06 10.27 -1.44
N ALA A 187 -16.16 9.60 -1.15
CA ALA A 187 -16.38 8.20 -1.50
C ALA A 187 -17.66 8.05 -2.31
N THR A 188 -17.74 7.00 -3.09
CA THR A 188 -18.94 6.66 -3.85
C THR A 188 -19.39 5.24 -3.56
N SER A 189 -20.65 4.97 -3.86
CA SER A 189 -21.23 3.63 -3.99
C SER A 189 -22.30 3.63 -5.08
N ARG A 190 -22.57 2.47 -5.68
CA ARG A 190 -23.63 2.29 -6.69
C ARG A 190 -24.70 1.34 -6.21
N VAL A 191 -25.95 1.67 -6.51
CA VAL A 191 -27.11 0.79 -6.29
C VAL A 191 -27.75 0.50 -7.64
N ARG A 192 -27.53 -0.70 -8.15
CA ARG A 192 -28.13 -1.17 -9.40
C ARG A 192 -29.46 -1.85 -9.07
N MET A 193 -30.50 -1.49 -9.80
CA MET A 193 -31.87 -1.99 -9.60
C MET A 193 -32.55 -2.24 -10.95
N SER A 194 -33.79 -2.73 -10.94
CA SER A 194 -34.58 -2.90 -12.16
C SER A 194 -35.03 -1.54 -12.72
N ALA A 195 -35.26 -1.49 -14.03
CA ALA A 195 -35.79 -0.29 -14.68
C ALA A 195 -37.15 0.12 -14.10
N GLU A 196 -38.01 -0.85 -13.77
CA GLU A 196 -39.29 -0.60 -13.10
C GLU A 196 -39.09 0.09 -11.75
N THR A 197 -38.14 -0.38 -10.93
CA THR A 197 -37.84 0.24 -9.64
C THR A 197 -37.38 1.68 -9.78
N VAL A 198 -36.53 1.97 -10.78
CA VAL A 198 -36.13 3.35 -11.08
C VAL A 198 -37.33 4.21 -11.47
N GLU A 199 -38.25 3.72 -12.30
CA GLU A 199 -39.44 4.48 -12.68
C GLU A 199 -40.32 4.79 -11.48
N ARG A 200 -40.55 3.81 -10.60
CA ARG A 200 -41.35 3.98 -9.39
C ARG A 200 -40.69 4.96 -8.42
N LEU A 201 -39.37 4.83 -8.23
CA LEU A 201 -38.56 5.75 -7.42
C LEU A 201 -38.66 7.20 -7.93
N LEU A 202 -38.51 7.43 -9.24
CA LEU A 202 -38.58 8.77 -9.84
C LEU A 202 -39.99 9.38 -9.79
N ARG A 203 -41.03 8.56 -9.77
CA ARG A 203 -42.43 9.00 -9.59
C ARG A 203 -42.81 9.22 -8.13
N GLY A 204 -41.95 8.85 -7.18
CA GLY A 204 -42.29 8.83 -5.75
C GLY A 204 -43.28 7.73 -5.35
N ASP A 205 -43.56 6.77 -6.23
CA ASP A 205 -44.47 5.64 -6.00
C ASP A 205 -43.72 4.50 -5.30
N THR A 206 -43.31 4.73 -4.05
CA THR A 206 -42.66 3.69 -3.24
C THR A 206 -43.43 3.43 -1.94
N PRO A 207 -43.59 2.16 -1.51
CA PRO A 207 -44.41 1.82 -0.34
C PRO A 207 -43.91 2.41 1.00
N LYS A 208 -42.64 2.80 1.06
CA LYS A 208 -41.96 3.24 2.28
C LYS A 208 -41.70 4.74 2.34
N GLY A 209 -42.22 5.51 1.37
CA GLY A 209 -42.12 6.98 1.35
C GLY A 209 -40.84 7.51 0.71
N GLU A 210 -40.27 8.57 1.28
CA GLU A 210 -39.18 9.35 0.66
C GLU A 210 -37.82 8.63 0.71
N VAL A 211 -37.56 7.76 -0.25
CA VAL A 211 -36.34 6.92 -0.32
C VAL A 211 -35.05 7.75 -0.32
N LEU A 212 -34.95 8.75 -1.22
CA LEU A 212 -33.72 9.52 -1.39
C LEU A 212 -33.41 10.41 -0.18
N ALA A 213 -34.42 11.02 0.41
CA ALA A 213 -34.25 11.82 1.62
C ALA A 213 -33.83 10.94 2.81
N THR A 214 -34.47 9.78 2.97
CA THR A 214 -34.14 8.81 4.02
C THR A 214 -32.70 8.31 3.88
N ALA A 215 -32.27 7.96 2.66
CA ALA A 215 -30.90 7.53 2.38
C ALA A 215 -29.86 8.62 2.69
N ARG A 216 -30.16 9.89 2.36
CA ARG A 216 -29.28 11.02 2.71
C ARG A 216 -29.11 11.18 4.22
N ILE A 217 -30.21 11.14 4.98
CA ILE A 217 -30.17 11.25 6.43
C ILE A 217 -29.40 10.08 7.04
N ALA A 218 -29.66 8.85 6.57
CA ALA A 218 -28.97 7.65 7.04
C ALA A 218 -27.45 7.73 6.79
N GLY A 219 -27.03 8.19 5.61
CA GLY A 219 -25.62 8.43 5.30
C GLY A 219 -24.95 9.45 6.23
N ILE A 220 -25.62 10.59 6.49
CA ILE A 220 -25.12 11.62 7.42
C ILE A 220 -25.01 11.08 8.85
N MET A 221 -26.02 10.31 9.30
CA MET A 221 -26.00 9.69 10.63
C MET A 221 -24.87 8.66 10.74
N ALA A 222 -24.67 7.86 9.70
CA ALA A 222 -23.63 6.83 9.65
C ALA A 222 -22.22 7.42 9.70
N ALA A 223 -21.94 8.50 8.94
CA ALA A 223 -20.66 9.21 9.02
C ALA A 223 -20.28 9.55 10.47
N LYS A 224 -21.23 10.09 11.25
CA LYS A 224 -21.03 10.48 12.65
C LYS A 224 -20.81 9.29 13.60
N ARG A 225 -21.21 8.08 13.19
CA ARG A 225 -21.09 6.84 13.97
C ARG A 225 -20.02 5.90 13.45
N THR A 226 -19.19 6.35 12.51
CA THR A 226 -18.06 5.58 11.98
C THR A 226 -17.19 4.93 13.06
N PRO A 227 -16.77 5.61 14.14
CA PRO A 227 -15.96 4.97 15.20
C PRO A 227 -16.70 3.85 15.96
N ASP A 228 -18.04 3.85 15.97
CA ASP A 228 -18.83 2.78 16.59
C ASP A 228 -18.89 1.52 15.70
N ILE A 229 -18.68 1.68 14.39
CA ILE A 229 -18.82 0.63 13.37
C ILE A 229 -17.46 0.04 12.99
N ILE A 230 -16.43 0.88 12.85
CA ILE A 230 -15.10 0.49 12.43
C ILE A 230 -14.18 0.47 13.67
N PRO A 231 -13.80 -0.71 14.19
CA PRO A 231 -13.24 -0.84 15.54
C PRO A 231 -12.01 0.02 15.85
N MET A 232 -11.17 0.30 14.86
CA MET A 232 -9.90 1.01 15.04
C MET A 232 -9.92 2.45 14.51
N CYS A 233 -11.09 2.97 14.13
CA CYS A 233 -11.25 4.37 13.78
C CYS A 233 -11.20 5.25 15.03
N HIS A 234 -10.53 6.40 14.90
CA HIS A 234 -10.60 7.45 15.91
C HIS A 234 -11.97 8.11 15.88
N ALA A 235 -12.41 8.63 17.03
CA ALA A 235 -13.53 9.55 17.06
C ALA A 235 -13.07 10.91 16.47
N ILE A 236 -13.76 11.37 15.43
CA ILE A 236 -13.45 12.62 14.72
C ILE A 236 -14.63 13.58 14.85
N ALA A 237 -14.34 14.83 15.23
CA ALA A 237 -15.34 15.90 15.21
C ALA A 237 -15.56 16.39 13.77
N LEU A 238 -16.50 15.77 13.06
CA LEU A 238 -16.82 16.14 11.68
C LEU A 238 -17.37 17.57 11.59
N SER A 239 -16.80 18.36 10.69
CA SER A 239 -17.26 19.72 10.41
C SER A 239 -18.33 19.77 9.32
N HIS A 240 -18.32 18.80 8.39
CA HIS A 240 -19.30 18.74 7.32
C HIS A 240 -19.47 17.32 6.79
N VAL A 241 -20.71 16.94 6.47
CA VAL A 241 -21.05 15.71 5.75
C VAL A 241 -22.11 16.04 4.71
N GLU A 242 -21.90 15.61 3.47
CA GLU A 242 -22.83 15.78 2.35
C GLU A 242 -23.04 14.42 1.65
N ILE A 243 -24.29 14.14 1.30
CA ILE A 243 -24.69 12.95 0.54
C ILE A 243 -25.46 13.40 -0.70
N GLN A 244 -24.88 13.14 -1.88
CA GLN A 244 -25.51 13.34 -3.18
C GLN A 244 -25.94 11.98 -3.73
N ILE A 245 -27.11 11.93 -4.37
CA ILE A 245 -27.64 10.70 -4.97
C ILE A 245 -28.18 11.06 -6.35
N ASP A 246 -27.52 10.55 -7.37
CA ASP A 246 -27.84 10.77 -8.78
C ASP A 246 -28.41 9.49 -9.38
N ILE A 247 -29.58 9.58 -10.02
CA ILE A 247 -30.24 8.43 -10.66
C ILE A 247 -29.94 8.44 -12.15
N ASP A 248 -29.19 7.45 -12.62
CA ASP A 248 -28.96 7.17 -14.03
C ASP A 248 -30.04 6.20 -14.55
N LYS A 249 -31.08 6.77 -15.16
CA LYS A 249 -32.21 5.99 -15.69
C LYS A 249 -31.78 4.98 -16.77
N PRO A 250 -30.98 5.35 -17.79
CA PRO A 250 -30.46 4.40 -18.78
C PRO A 250 -29.78 3.14 -18.21
N SER A 251 -28.97 3.29 -17.16
CA SER A 251 -28.25 2.15 -16.56
C SER A 251 -28.97 1.55 -15.35
N ALA A 252 -30.19 2.02 -15.05
CA ALA A 252 -30.97 1.66 -13.87
C ALA A 252 -30.16 1.67 -12.55
N THR A 253 -29.33 2.70 -12.37
CA THR A 253 -28.36 2.77 -11.27
C THR A 253 -28.47 4.09 -10.53
N ALA A 254 -28.41 4.03 -9.19
CA ALA A 254 -28.19 5.21 -8.36
C ALA A 254 -26.70 5.32 -7.99
N LEU A 255 -26.07 6.44 -8.33
CA LEU A 255 -24.74 6.79 -7.85
C LEU A 255 -24.88 7.62 -6.59
N ILE A 256 -24.31 7.13 -5.49
CA ILE A 256 -24.25 7.84 -4.23
C ILE A 256 -22.84 8.40 -4.09
N THR A 257 -22.72 9.70 -3.83
CA THR A 257 -21.47 10.39 -3.54
C THR A 257 -21.54 10.96 -2.13
N ALA A 258 -20.66 10.49 -1.25
CA ALA A 258 -20.54 10.96 0.12
C ALA A 258 -19.26 11.78 0.28
N ARG A 259 -19.38 12.97 0.87
CA ARG A 259 -18.26 13.86 1.21
C ARG A 259 -18.22 14.08 2.71
N ALA A 260 -17.06 13.89 3.32
CA ALA A 260 -16.81 14.15 4.73
C ALA A 260 -15.66 15.14 4.89
N GLU A 261 -15.76 16.03 5.88
CA GLU A 261 -14.72 16.99 6.24
C GLU A 261 -14.56 17.14 7.75
N ALA A 262 -13.32 17.43 8.17
CA ALA A 262 -12.97 17.76 9.55
C ALA A 262 -11.68 18.60 9.63
N VAL A 263 -11.38 19.12 10.81
CA VAL A 263 -10.04 19.61 11.16
C VAL A 263 -9.48 18.68 12.24
N ASP A 264 -8.67 17.72 11.84
CA ASP A 264 -8.18 16.67 12.75
C ASP A 264 -6.80 16.08 12.33
N ARG A 265 -6.28 15.23 13.21
CA ARG A 265 -4.97 14.57 13.18
C ARG A 265 -4.94 13.35 12.26
N THR A 266 -6.10 12.75 12.02
CA THR A 266 -6.30 11.61 11.11
C THR A 266 -7.24 11.99 9.96
N GLY A 267 -7.29 11.18 8.90
CA GLY A 267 -8.17 11.42 7.75
C GLY A 267 -9.63 11.00 8.01
N VAL A 268 -10.51 11.37 7.08
CA VAL A 268 -11.97 11.11 7.15
C VAL A 268 -12.46 10.15 6.05
N GLU A 269 -11.56 9.30 5.54
CA GLU A 269 -11.86 8.34 4.47
C GLU A 269 -12.96 7.36 4.88
N MET A 270 -12.92 6.89 6.12
CA MET A 270 -13.85 5.91 6.63
C MET A 270 -15.24 6.52 6.81
N GLU A 271 -15.34 7.77 7.25
CA GLU A 271 -16.61 8.48 7.40
C GLU A 271 -17.31 8.64 6.07
N ALA A 272 -16.58 8.98 5.00
CA ALA A 272 -17.13 9.04 3.66
C ALA A 272 -17.57 7.66 3.15
N MET A 273 -16.76 6.61 3.32
CA MET A 273 -17.07 5.27 2.82
C MET A 273 -18.24 4.62 3.59
N VAL A 274 -18.30 4.79 4.91
CA VAL A 274 -19.40 4.30 5.75
C VAL A 274 -20.70 5.02 5.38
N ALA A 275 -20.66 6.34 5.17
CA ALA A 275 -21.83 7.11 4.76
C ALA A 275 -22.39 6.66 3.40
N ALA A 276 -21.54 6.48 2.38
CA ALA A 276 -21.96 5.96 1.08
C ALA A 276 -22.58 4.55 1.23
N SER A 277 -21.93 3.66 1.98
CA SER A 277 -22.39 2.29 2.22
C SER A 277 -23.76 2.24 2.89
N ILE A 278 -23.96 3.01 3.96
CA ILE A 278 -25.23 2.99 4.70
C ILE A 278 -26.34 3.69 3.91
N ALA A 279 -26.04 4.74 3.14
CA ALA A 279 -27.01 5.32 2.22
C ALA A 279 -27.46 4.29 1.17
N ALA A 280 -26.53 3.50 0.61
CA ALA A 280 -26.85 2.43 -0.33
C ALA A 280 -27.72 1.31 0.29
N LEU A 281 -27.33 0.83 1.48
CA LEU A 281 -28.10 -0.18 2.21
C LEU A 281 -29.48 0.34 2.63
N THR A 282 -29.60 1.64 2.90
CA THR A 282 -30.90 2.27 3.18
C THR A 282 -31.77 2.29 1.93
N MET A 283 -31.23 2.60 0.75
CA MET A 283 -31.97 2.48 -0.51
C MET A 283 -32.44 1.04 -0.74
N TYR A 284 -31.56 0.05 -0.50
CA TYR A 284 -31.96 -1.37 -0.56
C TYR A 284 -33.12 -1.65 0.40
N ASP A 285 -33.04 -1.24 1.67
CA ASP A 285 -34.10 -1.49 2.65
C ASP A 285 -35.45 -0.92 2.19
N MET A 286 -35.41 0.29 1.63
CA MET A 286 -36.58 1.04 1.19
C MET A 286 -37.21 0.47 -0.09
N LEU A 287 -36.41 -0.17 -0.95
CA LEU A 287 -36.85 -0.64 -2.26
C LEU A 287 -36.99 -2.17 -2.37
N LYS A 288 -36.47 -2.96 -1.42
CA LYS A 288 -36.49 -4.45 -1.47
C LYS A 288 -37.88 -5.10 -1.55
N GLY A 289 -38.93 -4.34 -1.25
CA GLY A 289 -40.32 -4.79 -1.43
C GLY A 289 -40.79 -4.76 -2.88
N ILE A 290 -40.19 -3.89 -3.70
CA ILE A 290 -40.43 -3.76 -5.14
C ILE A 290 -39.44 -4.65 -5.90
N ASP A 291 -38.16 -4.61 -5.51
CA ASP A 291 -37.08 -5.30 -6.21
C ASP A 291 -36.10 -5.92 -5.21
N ARG A 292 -36.06 -7.26 -5.20
CA ARG A 292 -35.18 -8.04 -4.31
C ARG A 292 -33.79 -8.28 -4.91
N GLU A 293 -33.61 -8.02 -6.20
CA GLU A 293 -32.37 -8.25 -6.96
C GLU A 293 -31.44 -7.03 -6.95
N ILE A 294 -31.80 -5.97 -6.20
CA ILE A 294 -30.96 -4.78 -6.02
C ILE A 294 -29.56 -5.18 -5.57
N VAL A 295 -28.54 -4.65 -6.25
CA VAL A 295 -27.13 -4.86 -5.94
C VAL A 295 -26.50 -3.56 -5.45
N VAL A 296 -25.87 -3.62 -4.28
CA VAL A 296 -24.98 -2.57 -3.78
C VAL A 296 -23.57 -2.93 -4.19
N GLU A 297 -22.91 -2.05 -4.93
CA GLU A 297 -21.57 -2.30 -5.47
C GLU A 297 -20.69 -1.05 -5.45
N GLN A 298 -19.39 -1.27 -5.67
CA GLN A 298 -18.40 -0.22 -5.89
C GLN A 298 -18.36 0.85 -4.79
N VAL A 299 -18.41 0.42 -3.53
CA VAL A 299 -18.04 1.29 -2.40
C VAL A 299 -16.55 1.58 -2.50
N MET A 300 -16.19 2.84 -2.77
CA MET A 300 -14.79 3.21 -3.00
C MET A 300 -14.49 4.67 -2.67
N LEU A 301 -13.28 4.92 -2.16
CA LEU A 301 -12.74 6.28 -2.04
C LEU A 301 -12.38 6.84 -3.41
N VAL A 302 -12.94 7.98 -3.78
CA VAL A 302 -12.70 8.71 -5.04
C VAL A 302 -11.60 9.74 -4.88
N GLU A 303 -11.62 10.49 -3.78
CA GLU A 303 -10.70 11.59 -3.55
C GLU A 303 -10.46 11.76 -2.05
N LYS A 304 -9.25 12.14 -1.66
CA LYS A 304 -8.99 12.69 -0.32
C LYS A 304 -7.93 13.78 -0.35
N SER A 305 -7.99 14.71 0.59
CA SER A 305 -6.98 15.73 0.80
C SER A 305 -6.70 15.93 2.30
N GLY A 306 -5.51 16.46 2.60
CA GLY A 306 -5.12 16.82 3.96
C GLY A 306 -4.17 15.84 4.64
N GLY A 307 -3.32 16.42 5.50
CA GLY A 307 -2.20 15.79 6.20
C GLY A 307 -1.13 15.13 5.35
N ARG A 308 -0.24 14.39 6.03
CA ARG A 308 1.05 13.92 5.49
C ARG A 308 0.95 13.15 4.19
N SER A 309 -0.11 12.38 4.02
CA SER A 309 -0.29 11.48 2.87
C SER A 309 -0.65 12.21 1.55
N GLY A 310 -0.86 13.53 1.62
CA GLY A 310 -1.15 14.39 0.48
C GLY A 310 -2.54 14.18 -0.12
N HIS A 311 -2.73 14.78 -1.30
CA HIS A 311 -3.92 14.60 -2.12
C HIS A 311 -3.89 13.24 -2.81
N PHE A 312 -5.02 12.56 -2.81
CA PHE A 312 -5.25 11.37 -3.62
C PHE A 312 -6.50 11.60 -4.45
N ARG A 313 -6.45 11.20 -5.71
CA ARG A 313 -7.59 11.12 -6.60
C ARG A 313 -7.48 9.80 -7.35
N ARG A 314 -8.54 8.99 -7.32
CA ARG A 314 -8.60 7.73 -8.04
C ARG A 314 -8.49 8.00 -9.54
N SER A 315 -7.54 7.35 -10.20
CA SER A 315 -7.49 7.29 -11.66
C SER A 315 -8.70 6.47 -12.12
N THR A 316 -9.41 7.02 -13.11
CA THR A 316 -10.71 6.57 -13.62
C THR A 316 -10.84 5.05 -13.76
#